data_AF-A0A7Z7PTQ5-F1
#
_entry.id   AF-A0A7Z7PTQ5-F1
#
_cell.length_a   1.000
_cell.length_b   1.000
_cell.length_c   1.000
_cell.angle_alpha   90.00
_cell.angle_beta   90.00
_cell.angle_gamma   90.00
#
_symmetry.space_group_name_H-M   'P 1'
#
loop_
_entity.id
_entity.type
_entity.pdbx_description
1 polymer ?
#
loop_
_entity_poly.entity_id
_entity_poly.type
_entity_poly.pdbx_seq_one_letter_code
_entity_poly.pdbx_strand_id
1 'polypeptide(L)'
;MMLEIDVRHRQGKFDLTVGLSIGDGLTALFGPSGSGKTTLVNLVAGLIRPDSGRIAFNGEIWVNGESRRFVPPHRRRIGYVFQEARLFPHLTVRGNLRYGARFAPRHEPGEDLDRVVDLLRIGPLLDRRPALLSGGEKQRVALGRALMAKPRLLLMDEPLSALDHDLKTAILPDIERMRDEAGIPILYVSHSIEEVTRLATRVVVMDAGRTVAIGRPDEVLAVVPTTTGDMKAGSFLHAVVTGHSPDEGLTFAESRAGPLFLRATDIPVGAHIRAFVPTSEVMLATVRPEGISTLNRLEGRVETINEAGSAVMVAIDCNGERVLAEITRRSATSLGVVEGMPVHLLFKAVSIAAEGIYRTA
;
A
#
# COMPACT_ATOMS: atom_id res chain seq x y z
N MET A 1 -2.00 -11.74 15.93
CA MET A 1 -3.47 -11.76 15.67
C MET A 1 -3.73 -12.44 14.34
N MET A 2 -4.89 -13.07 14.16
CA MET A 2 -5.16 -13.86 12.95
C MET A 2 -6.61 -13.71 12.47
N LEU A 3 -6.78 -13.26 11.24
CA LEU A 3 -8.04 -13.26 10.49
C LEU A 3 -8.02 -14.45 9.51
N GLU A 4 -8.93 -15.39 9.72
CA GLU A 4 -9.14 -16.56 8.87
C GLU A 4 -10.41 -16.35 8.04
N ILE A 5 -10.29 -16.54 6.72
CA ILE A 5 -11.37 -16.37 5.77
C ILE A 5 -11.38 -17.60 4.86
N ASP A 6 -12.49 -18.32 4.84
CA ASP A 6 -12.74 -19.37 3.84
C ASP A 6 -14.20 -19.27 3.44
N VAL A 7 -14.49 -18.55 2.36
CA VAL A 7 -15.86 -18.20 1.98
C VAL A 7 -16.12 -18.34 0.49
N ARG A 8 -17.38 -18.65 0.19
CA ARG A 8 -17.95 -18.54 -1.15
C ARG A 8 -19.12 -17.58 -1.15
N HIS A 9 -19.17 -16.72 -2.13
CA HIS A 9 -20.27 -15.78 -2.30
C HIS A 9 -20.54 -15.48 -3.76
N ARG A 10 -21.82 -15.47 -4.15
CA ARG A 10 -22.29 -15.08 -5.48
C ARG A 10 -23.01 -13.75 -5.42
N GLN A 11 -22.62 -12.81 -6.28
CA GLN A 11 -23.25 -11.52 -6.46
C GLN A 11 -23.65 -11.34 -7.93
N GLY A 12 -24.90 -11.66 -8.26
CA GLY A 12 -25.36 -11.69 -9.65
C GLY A 12 -24.61 -12.76 -10.46
N LYS A 13 -23.83 -12.35 -11.46
CA LYS A 13 -22.99 -13.24 -12.30
C LYS A 13 -21.56 -13.40 -11.76
N PHE A 14 -21.21 -12.69 -10.69
CA PHE A 14 -19.87 -12.73 -10.11
C PHE A 14 -19.81 -13.76 -8.99
N ASP A 15 -18.82 -14.66 -9.02
CA ASP A 15 -18.56 -15.65 -7.98
C ASP A 15 -17.23 -15.32 -7.28
N LEU A 16 -17.26 -15.23 -5.96
CA LEU A 16 -16.11 -15.05 -5.09
C LEU A 16 -15.85 -16.35 -4.33
N THR A 17 -14.62 -16.86 -4.40
CA THR A 17 -14.14 -18.02 -3.64
C THR A 17 -12.76 -17.71 -3.11
N VAL A 18 -12.66 -17.51 -1.80
CA VAL A 18 -11.46 -16.98 -1.16
C VAL A 18 -11.15 -17.80 0.09
N GLY A 19 -9.93 -18.35 0.13
CA GLY A 19 -9.31 -18.97 1.30
C GLY A 19 -8.05 -18.20 1.67
N LEU A 20 -8.09 -17.47 2.78
CA LEU A 20 -7.04 -16.55 3.23
C LEU A 20 -6.83 -16.63 4.73
N SER A 21 -5.60 -16.33 5.10
CA SER A 21 -5.10 -16.35 6.47
C SER A 21 -4.19 -15.14 6.61
N ILE A 22 -4.65 -14.16 7.39
CA ILE A 22 -4.05 -12.83 7.51
C ILE A 22 -3.60 -12.63 8.95
N GLY A 23 -2.29 -12.47 9.12
CA GLY A 23 -1.65 -12.27 10.42
C GLY A 23 -1.57 -10.80 10.83
N ASP A 24 -0.55 -10.49 11.63
CA ASP A 24 -0.22 -9.13 12.06
C ASP A 24 0.28 -8.25 10.91
N GLY A 25 0.22 -6.93 11.13
CA GLY A 25 0.62 -5.93 10.16
C GLY A 25 -0.50 -5.54 9.19
N LEU A 26 -0.11 -5.10 7.99
CA LEU A 26 -1.05 -4.61 6.97
C LEU A 26 -1.01 -5.53 5.76
N THR A 27 -2.16 -6.14 5.47
CA THR A 27 -2.35 -6.92 4.25
C THR A 27 -3.06 -6.07 3.21
N ALA A 28 -2.38 -5.82 2.10
CA ALA A 28 -2.96 -5.14 0.95
C ALA A 28 -3.70 -6.13 0.04
N LEU A 29 -4.94 -5.82 -0.31
CA LEU A 29 -5.68 -6.46 -1.39
C LEU A 29 -5.41 -5.70 -2.69
N PHE A 30 -4.83 -6.37 -3.67
CA PHE A 30 -4.42 -5.79 -4.93
C PHE A 30 -5.08 -6.53 -6.12
N GLY A 31 -5.25 -5.86 -7.26
CA GLY A 31 -5.82 -6.45 -8.48
C GLY A 31 -6.81 -5.54 -9.22
N PRO A 32 -7.35 -5.96 -10.38
CA PRO A 32 -8.22 -5.14 -11.23
C PRO A 32 -9.48 -4.62 -10.53
N SER A 33 -10.03 -3.53 -11.05
CA SER A 33 -11.42 -3.14 -10.74
C SER A 33 -12.37 -4.31 -11.01
N GLY A 34 -13.26 -4.60 -10.06
CA GLY A 34 -14.18 -5.74 -10.16
C GLY A 34 -13.58 -7.10 -9.77
N SER A 35 -12.33 -7.19 -9.30
CA SER A 35 -11.74 -8.48 -8.89
C SER A 35 -12.31 -9.06 -7.58
N GLY A 36 -13.14 -8.31 -6.86
CA GLY A 36 -13.81 -8.75 -5.62
C GLY A 36 -13.21 -8.23 -4.31
N LYS A 37 -12.24 -7.31 -4.35
CA LYS A 37 -11.58 -6.72 -3.16
C LYS A 37 -12.59 -6.11 -2.18
N THR A 38 -13.41 -5.16 -2.63
CA THR A 38 -14.47 -4.53 -1.83
C THR A 38 -15.49 -5.54 -1.32
N THR A 39 -15.87 -6.54 -2.14
CA THR A 39 -16.78 -7.62 -1.72
C THR A 39 -16.17 -8.44 -0.57
N LEU A 40 -14.89 -8.81 -0.67
CA LEU A 40 -14.16 -9.51 0.38
C LEU A 40 -14.12 -8.69 1.68
N VAL A 41 -13.77 -7.39 1.60
CA VAL A 41 -13.76 -6.50 2.77
C VAL A 41 -15.16 -6.40 3.39
N ASN A 42 -16.22 -6.30 2.59
CA ASN A 42 -17.60 -6.26 3.07
C ASN A 42 -18.06 -7.56 3.74
N LEU A 43 -17.58 -8.73 3.28
CA LEU A 43 -17.81 -10.03 3.93
C LEU A 43 -17.13 -10.09 5.31
N VAL A 44 -15.88 -9.64 5.38
CA VAL A 44 -15.13 -9.50 6.65
C VAL A 44 -15.78 -8.48 7.58
N ALA A 45 -16.34 -7.40 7.04
CA ALA A 45 -17.07 -6.40 7.82
C ALA A 45 -18.41 -6.91 8.35
N GLY A 46 -18.99 -7.94 7.72
CA GLY A 46 -20.34 -8.43 8.01
C GLY A 46 -21.43 -7.60 7.37
N LEU A 47 -21.10 -6.78 6.37
CA LEU A 47 -22.07 -6.02 5.59
C LEU A 47 -22.72 -6.89 4.52
N ILE A 48 -22.02 -7.95 4.09
CA ILE A 48 -22.53 -9.00 3.22
C ILE A 48 -22.44 -10.32 3.98
N ARG A 49 -23.45 -11.19 3.81
CA ARG A 49 -23.43 -12.56 4.29
C ARG A 49 -22.96 -13.48 3.15
N PRO A 50 -21.90 -14.28 3.34
CA PRO A 50 -21.51 -15.24 2.31
C PRO A 50 -22.56 -16.34 2.18
N ASP A 51 -22.58 -17.01 1.03
CA ASP A 51 -23.48 -18.14 0.80
C ASP A 51 -23.03 -19.38 1.59
N SER A 52 -21.72 -19.56 1.75
CA SER A 52 -21.14 -20.63 2.56
C SER A 52 -19.73 -20.27 3.05
N GLY A 53 -19.24 -21.06 4.02
CA GLY A 53 -17.89 -20.94 4.56
C GLY A 53 -17.81 -20.39 5.98
N ARG A 54 -16.61 -19.96 6.39
CA ARG A 54 -16.24 -19.53 7.74
C ARG A 54 -15.40 -18.25 7.69
N ILE A 55 -15.68 -17.33 8.62
CA ILE A 55 -14.81 -16.18 8.92
C ILE A 55 -14.58 -16.18 10.42
N ALA A 56 -13.31 -16.17 10.84
CA ALA A 56 -12.92 -16.10 12.24
C ALA A 56 -11.82 -15.07 12.47
N PHE A 57 -11.85 -14.39 13.62
CA PHE A 57 -10.84 -13.41 14.00
C PHE A 57 -10.38 -13.69 15.42
N ASN A 58 -9.08 -13.95 15.61
CA ASN A 58 -8.48 -14.35 16.89
C ASN A 58 -9.27 -15.49 17.57
N GLY A 59 -9.64 -16.52 16.79
CA GLY A 59 -10.44 -17.66 17.26
C GLY A 59 -11.94 -17.40 17.41
N GLU A 60 -12.38 -16.13 17.41
CA GLU A 60 -13.80 -15.79 17.45
C GLU A 60 -14.45 -16.01 16.08
N ILE A 61 -15.38 -16.96 15.99
CA ILE A 61 -16.13 -17.22 14.75
C ILE A 61 -17.15 -16.11 14.54
N TRP A 62 -16.98 -15.33 13.47
CA TRP A 62 -17.95 -14.33 13.03
C TRP A 62 -18.97 -14.90 12.06
N VAL A 63 -18.54 -15.80 11.18
CA VAL A 63 -19.41 -16.47 10.21
C VAL A 63 -19.09 -17.96 10.23
N ASN A 64 -20.13 -18.79 10.25
CA ASN A 64 -20.01 -20.21 9.99
C ASN A 64 -21.31 -20.67 9.30
N GLY A 65 -21.19 -21.12 8.06
CA GLY A 65 -22.32 -21.52 7.21
C GLY A 65 -23.08 -22.74 7.75
N GLU A 66 -22.38 -23.74 8.29
CA GLU A 66 -22.97 -24.97 8.83
C GLU A 66 -23.89 -24.70 10.02
N SER A 67 -23.39 -23.92 10.98
CA SER A 67 -24.14 -23.50 12.17
C SER A 67 -25.06 -22.29 11.93
N ARG A 68 -25.10 -21.75 10.70
CA ARG A 68 -25.78 -20.51 10.31
C ARG A 68 -25.42 -19.28 11.15
N ARG A 69 -24.28 -19.32 11.86
CA ARG A 69 -23.80 -18.23 12.70
C ARG A 69 -23.40 -17.03 11.83
N PHE A 70 -23.84 -15.84 12.24
CA PHE A 70 -23.46 -14.57 11.61
C PHE A 70 -23.45 -13.44 12.64
N VAL A 71 -22.27 -12.96 12.99
CA VAL A 71 -22.07 -11.82 13.88
C VAL A 71 -22.28 -10.53 13.08
N PRO A 72 -23.23 -9.65 13.45
CA PRO A 72 -23.46 -8.41 12.72
C PRO A 72 -22.30 -7.41 12.90
N PRO A 73 -22.11 -6.45 11.97
CA PRO A 73 -20.95 -5.53 11.95
C PRO A 73 -20.68 -4.82 13.28
N HIS A 74 -21.73 -4.27 13.90
CA HIS A 74 -21.63 -3.50 15.15
C HIS A 74 -21.16 -4.33 16.35
N ARG A 75 -21.17 -5.67 16.27
CA ARG A 75 -20.65 -6.57 17.31
C ARG A 75 -19.23 -7.05 17.04
N ARG A 76 -18.66 -6.78 15.85
CA ARG A 76 -17.31 -7.24 15.48
C ARG A 76 -16.18 -6.37 16.04
N ARG A 77 -16.48 -5.15 16.53
CA ARG A 77 -15.50 -4.17 17.06
C ARG A 77 -14.36 -3.83 16.09
N ILE A 78 -14.70 -3.65 14.83
CA ILE A 78 -13.77 -3.32 13.75
C ILE A 78 -13.97 -1.88 13.31
N GLY A 79 -12.91 -1.25 12.80
CA GLY A 79 -12.96 0.03 12.13
C GLY A 79 -13.13 -0.19 10.63
N TYR A 80 -13.98 0.58 9.97
CA TYR A 80 -14.10 0.54 8.52
C TYR A 80 -14.07 1.97 7.96
N VAL A 81 -13.01 2.28 7.22
CA VAL A 81 -12.89 3.44 6.33
C VAL A 81 -13.32 3.03 4.93
N PHE A 82 -14.46 3.51 4.48
CA PHE A 82 -15.01 3.24 3.15
C PHE A 82 -14.39 4.19 2.10
N GLN A 83 -14.52 3.81 0.82
CA GLN A 83 -14.13 4.65 -0.31
C GLN A 83 -14.92 5.98 -0.31
N GLU A 84 -16.23 5.92 -0.04
CA GLU A 84 -17.02 7.09 0.30
C GLU A 84 -17.01 7.30 1.81
N ALA A 85 -16.65 8.50 2.29
CA ALA A 85 -16.50 8.81 3.71
C ALA A 85 -17.69 8.43 4.64
N ARG A 86 -18.92 8.33 4.09
CA ARG A 86 -20.15 7.90 4.81
C ARG A 86 -20.27 8.53 6.20
N LEU A 87 -20.10 9.85 6.27
CA LEU A 87 -20.27 10.62 7.50
C LEU A 87 -21.74 10.78 7.85
N PHE A 88 -22.04 10.94 9.14
CA PHE A 88 -23.40 11.24 9.59
C PHE A 88 -23.72 12.70 9.28
N PRO A 89 -24.65 12.99 8.35
CA PRO A 89 -24.87 14.35 7.83
C PRO A 89 -25.47 15.30 8.88
N HIS A 90 -26.14 14.75 9.89
CA HIS A 90 -26.77 15.50 10.98
C HIS A 90 -25.80 15.81 12.14
N LEU A 91 -24.61 15.21 12.15
CA LEU A 91 -23.58 15.46 13.17
C LEU A 91 -22.52 16.42 12.61
N THR A 92 -21.90 17.20 13.48
CA THR A 92 -20.69 17.95 13.13
C THR A 92 -19.50 17.00 12.94
N VAL A 93 -18.36 17.50 12.48
CA VAL A 93 -17.10 16.75 12.46
C VAL A 93 -16.78 16.21 13.87
N ARG A 94 -16.82 17.07 14.89
CA ARG A 94 -16.64 16.66 16.29
C ARG A 94 -17.64 15.57 16.71
N GLY A 95 -18.89 15.69 16.27
CA GLY A 95 -19.93 14.68 16.51
C GLY A 95 -19.63 13.34 15.85
N ASN A 96 -19.13 13.34 14.62
CA ASN A 96 -18.69 12.13 13.91
C ASN A 96 -17.51 11.46 14.64
N LEU A 97 -16.50 12.22 15.05
CA LEU A 97 -15.34 11.68 15.79
C LEU A 97 -15.77 11.08 17.14
N ARG A 98 -16.56 11.82 17.93
CA ARG A 98 -17.09 11.35 19.22
C ARG A 98 -18.03 10.16 19.09
N TYR A 99 -18.71 10.00 17.96
CA TYR A 99 -19.51 8.80 17.70
C TYR A 99 -18.64 7.54 17.68
N GLY A 100 -17.47 7.58 17.02
CA GLY A 100 -16.50 6.49 17.02
C GLY A 100 -16.02 6.14 18.43
N ALA A 101 -15.70 7.17 19.23
CA ALA A 101 -15.24 7.03 20.61
C ALA A 101 -16.18 6.23 21.53
N ARG A 102 -17.49 6.20 21.24
CA ARG A 102 -18.47 5.43 22.02
C ARG A 102 -18.25 3.92 21.99
N PHE A 103 -17.51 3.42 21.00
CA PHE A 103 -17.25 1.99 20.80
C PHE A 103 -15.87 1.56 21.31
N ALA A 104 -15.05 2.51 21.78
CA ALA A 104 -13.77 2.21 22.41
C ALA A 104 -14.00 1.40 23.71
N PRO A 105 -13.11 0.43 24.02
CA PRO A 105 -13.23 -0.36 25.24
C PRO A 105 -13.13 0.52 26.50
N ARG A 106 -14.07 0.33 27.44
CA ARG A 106 -14.20 1.15 28.67
C ARG A 106 -12.98 1.13 29.59
N HIS A 107 -12.13 0.12 29.48
CA HIS A 107 -10.96 -0.10 30.35
C HIS A 107 -9.65 0.37 29.71
N GLU A 108 -9.69 0.87 28.48
CA GLU A 108 -8.55 1.51 27.84
C GLU A 108 -8.82 3.02 27.82
N PRO A 109 -7.79 3.88 27.99
CA PRO A 109 -7.92 5.29 27.66
C PRO A 109 -8.48 5.37 26.23
N GLY A 110 -9.49 6.20 25.95
CA GLY A 110 -9.95 6.40 24.56
C GLY A 110 -8.81 6.93 23.67
N GLU A 111 -8.98 6.91 22.35
CA GLU A 111 -8.09 7.74 21.51
C GLU A 111 -8.29 9.20 21.90
N ASP A 112 -7.18 9.92 21.99
CA ASP A 112 -7.22 11.33 22.32
C ASP A 112 -7.77 12.11 21.11
N LEU A 113 -8.89 12.80 21.33
CA LEU A 113 -9.54 13.59 20.29
C LEU A 113 -8.58 14.64 19.74
N ASP A 114 -7.80 15.29 20.60
CA ASP A 114 -6.92 16.38 20.19
C ASP A 114 -5.77 15.83 19.33
N ARG A 115 -5.20 14.68 19.74
CA ARG A 115 -4.24 13.93 18.91
C ARG A 115 -4.80 13.61 17.53
N VAL A 116 -6.00 13.03 17.43
CA VAL A 116 -6.62 12.67 16.14
C VAL A 116 -6.92 13.92 15.29
N VAL A 117 -7.32 15.01 15.94
CA VAL A 117 -7.62 16.29 15.28
C VAL A 117 -6.38 16.92 14.67
N ASP A 118 -5.28 16.96 15.41
CA ASP A 118 -4.00 17.50 14.96
C ASP A 118 -3.41 16.65 13.84
N LEU A 119 -3.45 15.32 14.02
CA LEU A 119 -2.99 14.33 13.04
C LEU A 119 -3.59 14.57 11.66
N LEU A 120 -4.91 14.70 11.63
CA LEU A 120 -5.67 14.80 10.39
C LEU A 120 -5.81 16.26 9.94
N ARG A 121 -5.24 17.22 10.67
CA ARG A 121 -5.36 18.66 10.39
C ARG A 121 -6.81 19.09 10.20
N ILE A 122 -7.72 18.57 11.04
CA ILE A 122 -9.17 18.81 10.97
C ILE A 122 -9.69 19.74 12.06
N GLY A 123 -8.81 20.36 12.85
CA GLY A 123 -9.17 21.29 13.94
C GLY A 123 -10.12 22.41 13.50
N PRO A 124 -9.82 23.15 12.41
CA PRO A 124 -10.70 24.20 11.90
C PRO A 124 -12.06 23.71 11.38
N LEU A 125 -12.25 22.39 11.22
CA LEU A 125 -13.45 21.78 10.66
C LEU A 125 -14.40 21.25 11.74
N LEU A 126 -13.98 21.22 13.02
CA LEU A 126 -14.65 20.50 14.10
C LEU A 126 -16.14 20.81 14.24
N ASP A 127 -16.53 22.06 14.01
CA ASP A 127 -17.91 22.52 14.18
C ASP A 127 -18.71 22.53 12.87
N ARG A 128 -18.05 22.22 11.73
CA ARG A 128 -18.71 22.10 10.42
C ARG A 128 -19.50 20.80 10.33
N ARG A 129 -20.54 20.78 9.48
CA ARG A 129 -21.28 19.57 9.10
C ARG A 129 -20.74 18.99 7.79
N PRO A 130 -20.89 17.68 7.52
CA PRO A 130 -20.34 17.02 6.33
C PRO A 130 -20.72 17.66 4.99
N ALA A 131 -21.89 18.28 4.88
CA ALA A 131 -22.33 18.95 3.65
C ALA A 131 -21.41 20.13 3.25
N LEU A 132 -20.70 20.73 4.21
CA LEU A 132 -19.81 21.88 4.00
C LEU A 132 -18.33 21.47 3.86
N LEU A 133 -18.07 20.18 3.64
CA LEU A 133 -16.73 19.62 3.52
C LEU A 133 -16.46 19.17 2.07
N SER A 134 -15.25 19.41 1.60
CA SER A 134 -14.68 18.79 0.40
C SER A 134 -14.55 17.27 0.55
N GLY A 135 -14.31 16.57 -0.56
CA GLY A 135 -14.11 15.11 -0.55
C GLY A 135 -12.98 14.67 0.39
N GLY A 136 -11.81 15.30 0.26
CA GLY A 136 -10.66 15.00 1.12
C GLY A 136 -10.89 15.33 2.60
N GLU A 137 -11.58 16.44 2.91
CA GLU A 137 -11.98 16.75 4.29
C GLU A 137 -12.93 15.68 4.86
N LYS A 138 -13.92 15.21 4.09
CA LYS A 138 -14.82 14.14 4.53
C LYS A 138 -14.03 12.86 4.81
N GLN A 139 -13.09 12.53 3.94
CA GLN A 139 -12.28 11.32 4.06
C GLN A 139 -11.40 11.34 5.31
N ARG A 140 -10.76 12.47 5.59
CA ARG A 140 -10.03 12.69 6.84
C ARG A 140 -10.90 12.47 8.07
N VAL A 141 -12.10 13.05 8.09
CA VAL A 141 -13.03 12.87 9.22
C VAL A 141 -13.49 11.41 9.36
N ALA A 142 -13.65 10.69 8.25
CA ALA A 142 -14.01 9.28 8.27
C ALA A 142 -12.89 8.41 8.85
N LEU A 143 -11.64 8.69 8.46
CA LEU A 143 -10.45 8.07 9.04
C LEU A 143 -10.40 8.35 10.54
N GLY A 144 -10.48 9.62 10.95
CA GLY A 144 -10.49 9.99 12.37
C GLY A 144 -11.57 9.29 13.17
N ARG A 145 -12.79 9.18 12.64
CA ARG A 145 -13.88 8.44 13.30
C ARG A 145 -13.55 6.96 13.50
N ALA A 146 -12.88 6.32 12.53
CA ALA A 146 -12.46 4.92 12.66
C ALA A 146 -11.37 4.77 13.72
N LEU A 147 -10.41 5.70 13.78
CA LEU A 147 -9.35 5.71 14.79
C LEU A 147 -9.92 5.88 16.20
N MET A 148 -10.85 6.83 16.38
CA MET A 148 -11.51 7.08 17.66
C MET A 148 -12.17 5.84 18.26
N ALA A 149 -12.49 4.82 17.45
CA ALA A 149 -13.13 3.60 17.91
C ALA A 149 -12.19 2.57 18.56
N LYS A 150 -10.85 2.76 18.51
CA LYS A 150 -9.84 1.78 18.95
C LYS A 150 -10.13 0.36 18.45
N PRO A 151 -10.16 0.17 17.12
CA PRO A 151 -10.59 -1.08 16.55
C PRO A 151 -9.53 -2.17 16.72
N ARG A 152 -9.97 -3.42 16.89
CA ARG A 152 -9.07 -4.59 16.91
C ARG A 152 -8.63 -5.06 15.51
N LEU A 153 -9.30 -4.56 14.47
CA LEU A 153 -9.04 -4.82 13.06
C LEU A 153 -9.52 -3.60 12.29
N LEU A 154 -8.68 -3.07 11.41
CA LEU A 154 -9.00 -1.92 10.58
C LEU A 154 -9.17 -2.36 9.12
N LEU A 155 -10.34 -2.06 8.56
CA LEU A 155 -10.65 -2.27 7.16
C LEU A 155 -10.58 -0.92 6.46
N MET A 156 -9.84 -0.85 5.38
CA MET A 156 -9.70 0.37 4.60
C MET A 156 -9.92 0.06 3.12
N ASP A 157 -10.93 0.68 2.52
CA ASP A 157 -11.26 0.51 1.10
C ASP A 157 -10.96 1.79 0.33
N GLU A 158 -9.81 1.84 -0.35
CA GLU A 158 -9.25 3.01 -1.03
C GLU A 158 -9.27 4.31 -0.20
N PRO A 159 -8.78 4.25 1.06
CA PRO A 159 -9.01 5.32 2.04
C PRO A 159 -8.32 6.64 1.66
N LEU A 160 -7.29 6.61 0.82
CA LEU A 160 -6.49 7.77 0.44
C LEU A 160 -6.80 8.27 -0.99
N SER A 161 -7.71 7.63 -1.73
CA SER A 161 -7.99 7.94 -3.14
C SER A 161 -8.38 9.40 -3.40
N ALA A 162 -9.08 10.04 -2.46
CA ALA A 162 -9.58 11.41 -2.57
C ALA A 162 -8.66 12.46 -1.91
N LEU A 163 -7.44 12.09 -1.50
CA LEU A 163 -6.48 13.00 -0.85
C LEU A 163 -5.41 13.47 -1.84
N ASP A 164 -4.99 14.72 -1.70
CA ASP A 164 -3.82 15.27 -2.39
C ASP A 164 -2.50 14.64 -1.88
N HIS A 165 -1.43 14.78 -2.66
CA HIS A 165 -0.13 14.14 -2.40
C HIS A 165 0.46 14.56 -1.05
N ASP A 166 0.51 15.86 -0.74
CA ASP A 166 1.08 16.37 0.51
C ASP A 166 0.36 15.79 1.74
N LEU A 167 -0.97 15.66 1.66
CA LEU A 167 -1.76 15.08 2.74
C LEU A 167 -1.61 13.57 2.83
N LYS A 168 -1.49 12.85 1.70
CA LYS A 168 -1.14 11.42 1.71
C LYS A 168 0.19 11.20 2.43
N THR A 169 1.23 11.93 2.03
CA THR A 169 2.55 11.89 2.66
C THR A 169 2.50 12.14 4.15
N ALA A 170 1.63 13.05 4.60
CA ALA A 170 1.46 13.35 6.03
C ALA A 170 0.76 12.23 6.82
N ILE A 171 -0.17 11.48 6.21
CA ILE A 171 -0.99 10.46 6.90
C ILE A 171 -0.33 9.07 6.89
N LEU A 172 0.44 8.75 5.85
CA LEU A 172 1.07 7.43 5.70
C LEU A 172 1.92 7.00 6.93
N PRO A 173 2.75 7.87 7.54
CA PRO A 173 3.47 7.53 8.77
C PRO A 173 2.58 7.09 9.92
N ASP A 174 1.34 7.57 10.01
CA ASP A 174 0.45 7.19 11.10
C ASP A 174 -0.23 5.86 10.86
N ILE A 175 -0.52 5.52 9.58
CA ILE A 175 -0.95 4.17 9.23
C ILE A 175 0.18 3.17 9.56
N GLU A 176 1.43 3.54 9.30
CA GLU A 176 2.61 2.76 9.70
C GLU A 176 2.68 2.61 11.23
N ARG A 177 2.53 3.69 12.01
CA ARG A 177 2.50 3.61 13.48
C ARG A 177 1.36 2.75 14.02
N MET A 178 0.16 2.81 13.43
CA MET A 178 -0.96 1.96 13.85
C MET A 178 -0.67 0.47 13.62
N ARG A 179 -0.01 0.18 12.49
CA ARG A 179 0.45 -1.16 12.13
C ARG A 179 1.55 -1.65 13.07
N ASP A 180 2.56 -0.81 13.31
CA ASP A 180 3.83 -1.21 13.94
C ASP A 180 3.84 -1.00 15.47
N GLU A 181 3.35 0.14 15.96
CA GLU A 181 3.36 0.48 17.39
C GLU A 181 2.11 -0.05 18.10
N ALA A 182 0.93 0.14 17.51
CA ALA A 182 -0.34 -0.32 18.10
C ALA A 182 -0.65 -1.79 17.76
N GLY A 183 0.09 -2.37 16.81
CA GLY A 183 -0.08 -3.77 16.38
C GLY A 183 -1.44 -4.06 15.76
N ILE A 184 -2.20 -3.05 15.32
CA ILE A 184 -3.55 -3.26 14.80
C ILE A 184 -3.45 -3.93 13.42
N PRO A 185 -4.04 -5.12 13.20
CA PRO A 185 -4.07 -5.71 11.88
C PRO A 185 -4.92 -4.85 10.93
N ILE A 186 -4.43 -4.65 9.71
CA ILE A 186 -5.10 -3.80 8.71
C ILE A 186 -5.33 -4.61 7.42
N LEU A 187 -6.56 -4.60 6.92
CA LEU A 187 -6.89 -5.06 5.57
C LEU A 187 -7.12 -3.83 4.69
N TYR A 188 -6.21 -3.62 3.75
CA TYR A 188 -6.11 -2.37 2.98
C TYR A 188 -6.36 -2.64 1.50
N VAL A 189 -7.36 -2.00 0.90
CA VAL A 189 -7.58 -2.04 -0.54
C VAL A 189 -6.99 -0.79 -1.15
N SER A 190 -6.10 -0.96 -2.11
CA SER A 190 -5.60 0.15 -2.90
C SER A 190 -5.19 -0.32 -4.29
N HIS A 191 -5.33 0.58 -5.25
CA HIS A 191 -4.78 0.46 -6.60
C HIS A 191 -3.41 1.15 -6.71
N SER A 192 -2.99 1.91 -5.69
CA SER A 192 -1.69 2.58 -5.68
C SER A 192 -0.59 1.62 -5.25
N ILE A 193 0.32 1.32 -6.18
CA ILE A 193 1.52 0.53 -5.88
C ILE A 193 2.33 1.22 -4.78
N GLU A 194 2.55 2.52 -4.86
CA GLU A 194 3.27 3.28 -3.83
C GLU A 194 2.70 3.09 -2.42
N GLU A 195 1.36 3.09 -2.29
CA GLU A 195 0.71 2.81 -1.00
C GLU A 195 0.92 1.36 -0.57
N VAL A 196 0.77 0.40 -1.50
CA VAL A 196 0.95 -1.02 -1.22
C VAL A 196 2.39 -1.35 -0.85
N THR A 197 3.37 -0.86 -1.61
CA THR A 197 4.79 -1.08 -1.36
C THR A 197 5.23 -0.48 -0.03
N ARG A 198 4.64 0.65 0.35
CA ARG A 198 4.92 1.34 1.62
C ARG A 198 4.26 0.72 2.84
N LEU A 199 2.98 0.48 2.73
CA LEU A 199 2.18 0.10 3.88
C LEU A 199 2.15 -1.41 4.08
N ALA A 200 2.22 -2.22 3.02
CA ALA A 200 1.90 -3.63 3.13
C ALA A 200 3.07 -4.45 3.67
N THR A 201 2.79 -5.23 4.70
CA THR A 201 3.65 -6.35 5.10
C THR A 201 3.40 -7.57 4.22
N ARG A 202 2.18 -7.67 3.65
CA ARG A 202 1.76 -8.77 2.78
C ARG A 202 0.83 -8.25 1.69
N VAL A 203 0.95 -8.79 0.49
CA VAL A 203 0.05 -8.49 -0.64
C VAL A 203 -0.71 -9.74 -1.01
N VAL A 204 -2.02 -9.58 -1.20
CA VAL A 204 -2.92 -10.59 -1.75
C VAL A 204 -3.39 -10.07 -3.11
N VAL A 205 -3.02 -10.76 -4.18
CA VAL A 205 -3.51 -10.45 -5.52
C VAL A 205 -4.81 -11.18 -5.74
N MET A 206 -5.85 -10.44 -6.08
CA MET A 206 -7.17 -10.96 -6.41
C MET A 206 -7.47 -10.72 -7.88
N ASP A 207 -7.96 -11.77 -8.55
CA ASP A 207 -8.52 -11.69 -9.89
C ASP A 207 -9.77 -12.56 -10.00
N ALA A 208 -10.79 -12.05 -10.69
CA ALA A 208 -12.07 -12.73 -10.92
C ALA A 208 -12.63 -13.47 -9.68
N GLY A 209 -12.60 -12.83 -8.51
CA GLY A 209 -13.14 -13.38 -7.26
C GLY A 209 -12.29 -14.46 -6.59
N ARG A 210 -11.04 -14.65 -7.03
CA ARG A 210 -10.11 -15.65 -6.49
C ARG A 210 -8.80 -15.00 -6.05
N THR A 211 -8.12 -15.65 -5.12
CA THR A 211 -6.75 -15.30 -4.76
C THR A 211 -5.78 -15.93 -5.76
N VAL A 212 -4.96 -15.11 -6.41
CA VAL A 212 -3.97 -15.52 -7.43
C VAL A 212 -2.59 -15.69 -6.81
N ALA A 213 -2.18 -14.75 -5.96
CA ALA A 213 -0.88 -14.77 -5.32
C ALA A 213 -0.98 -14.18 -3.92
N ILE A 214 -0.12 -14.65 -3.01
CA ILE A 214 0.03 -14.08 -1.68
C ILE A 214 1.50 -14.17 -1.27
N GLY A 215 2.04 -13.08 -0.74
CA GLY A 215 3.43 -13.02 -0.32
C GLY A 215 3.82 -11.63 0.14
N ARG A 216 5.12 -11.39 0.26
CA ARG A 216 5.64 -10.05 0.52
C ARG A 216 5.46 -9.16 -0.72
N PRO A 217 5.38 -7.83 -0.57
CA PRO A 217 5.17 -6.93 -1.71
C PRO A 217 6.20 -7.10 -2.84
N ASP A 218 7.47 -7.26 -2.49
CA ASP A 218 8.59 -7.48 -3.42
C ASP A 218 8.44 -8.79 -4.22
N GLU A 219 8.09 -9.88 -3.55
CA GLU A 219 7.86 -11.19 -4.20
C GLU A 219 6.66 -11.16 -5.15
N VAL A 220 5.57 -10.53 -4.70
CA VAL A 220 4.28 -10.58 -5.41
C VAL A 220 4.25 -9.56 -6.54
N LEU A 221 4.68 -8.32 -6.31
CA LEU A 221 4.62 -7.28 -7.34
C LEU A 221 5.63 -7.50 -8.46
N ALA A 222 6.70 -8.27 -8.23
CA ALA A 222 7.64 -8.66 -9.29
C ALA A 222 7.05 -9.64 -10.31
N VAL A 223 6.01 -10.39 -9.96
CA VAL A 223 5.41 -11.45 -10.80
C VAL A 223 4.03 -11.11 -11.34
N VAL A 224 3.38 -10.04 -10.86
CA VAL A 224 2.05 -9.63 -11.36
C VAL A 224 2.20 -8.92 -12.71
N PRO A 225 1.57 -9.44 -13.79
CA PRO A 225 1.60 -8.78 -15.09
C PRO A 225 1.02 -7.36 -15.02
N THR A 226 1.68 -6.41 -15.67
CA THR A 226 1.33 -4.98 -15.77
C THR A 226 0.03 -4.71 -16.55
N THR A 227 -0.72 -5.74 -16.93
CA THR A 227 -1.88 -5.66 -17.82
C THR A 227 -3.12 -5.02 -17.19
N THR A 228 -3.12 -4.78 -15.87
CA THR A 228 -4.11 -3.93 -15.22
C THR A 228 -3.73 -2.46 -15.38
N GLY A 229 -4.40 -1.78 -16.31
CA GLY A 229 -4.08 -0.47 -16.91
C GLY A 229 -3.83 0.76 -16.02
N ASP A 230 -3.66 0.62 -14.71
CA ASP A 230 -3.18 1.66 -13.78
C ASP A 230 -1.84 1.31 -13.10
N MET A 231 -1.21 0.17 -13.45
CA MET A 231 0.05 -0.27 -12.84
C MET A 231 1.27 0.46 -13.42
N LYS A 232 2.03 1.17 -12.58
CA LYS A 232 3.44 1.48 -12.86
C LYS A 232 4.31 0.34 -12.34
N ALA A 233 4.89 -0.46 -13.25
CA ALA A 233 5.87 -1.46 -12.85
C ALA A 233 7.05 -0.81 -12.12
N GLY A 234 7.79 -1.59 -11.35
CA GLY A 234 9.04 -1.12 -10.74
C GLY A 234 9.85 -2.26 -10.14
N SER A 235 11.00 -1.88 -9.60
CA SER A 235 11.95 -2.80 -8.97
C SER A 235 12.18 -2.40 -7.52
N PHE A 236 12.45 -3.39 -6.67
CA PHE A 236 12.89 -3.15 -5.31
C PHE A 236 14.39 -3.43 -5.22
N LEU A 237 15.13 -2.48 -4.64
CA LEU A 237 16.54 -2.63 -4.34
C LEU A 237 16.73 -2.73 -2.83
N HIS A 238 17.32 -3.83 -2.37
CA HIS A 238 17.66 -4.01 -0.96
C HIS A 238 18.98 -3.29 -0.65
N ALA A 239 18.98 -2.45 0.38
CA ALA A 239 20.15 -1.65 0.73
C ALA A 239 20.28 -1.47 2.26
N VAL A 240 21.45 -1.02 2.72
CA VAL A 240 21.70 -0.63 4.11
C VAL A 240 22.06 0.84 4.14
N VAL A 241 21.40 1.62 4.99
CA VAL A 241 21.72 3.05 5.16
C VAL A 241 23.13 3.20 5.72
N THR A 242 23.99 3.93 5.02
CA THR A 242 25.40 4.11 5.39
C THR A 242 25.70 5.50 5.93
N GLY A 243 24.85 6.49 5.64
CA GLY A 243 25.04 7.86 6.13
C GLY A 243 23.99 8.84 5.65
N HIS A 244 24.13 10.09 6.11
CA HIS A 244 23.30 11.22 5.71
C HIS A 244 24.19 12.41 5.39
N SER A 245 23.78 13.22 4.41
CA SER A 245 24.33 14.56 4.14
C SER A 245 23.18 15.56 4.21
N PRO A 246 22.89 16.15 5.40
CA PRO A 246 21.77 17.07 5.58
C PRO A 246 21.90 18.35 4.74
N ASP A 247 23.13 18.82 4.54
CA ASP A 247 23.46 19.99 3.73
C ASP A 247 23.21 19.76 2.23
N GLU A 248 23.38 18.53 1.75
CA GLU A 248 23.02 18.14 0.38
C GLU A 248 21.58 17.63 0.25
N GLY A 249 20.87 17.41 1.37
CA GLY A 249 19.53 16.85 1.38
C GLY A 249 19.50 15.38 0.92
N LEU A 250 20.55 14.61 1.24
CA LEU A 250 20.71 13.22 0.80
C LEU A 250 20.82 12.22 1.96
N THR A 251 20.39 11.00 1.68
CA THR A 251 20.71 9.79 2.45
C THR A 251 21.45 8.81 1.56
N PHE A 252 22.52 8.23 2.08
CA PHE A 252 23.36 7.25 1.38
C PHE A 252 23.00 5.85 1.84
N ALA A 253 22.93 4.92 0.90
CA ALA A 253 22.74 3.51 1.20
C ALA A 253 23.57 2.63 0.26
N GLU A 254 23.95 1.44 0.73
CA GLU A 254 24.70 0.47 -0.07
C GLU A 254 23.81 -0.71 -0.42
N SER A 255 23.69 -1.02 -1.71
CA SER A 255 22.96 -2.18 -2.22
C SER A 255 23.91 -3.17 -2.90
N ARG A 256 23.45 -4.39 -3.19
CA ARG A 256 24.23 -5.34 -4.02
C ARG A 256 24.47 -4.83 -5.43
N ALA A 257 23.54 -4.03 -5.97
CA ALA A 257 23.66 -3.42 -7.29
C ALA A 257 24.66 -2.25 -7.33
N GLY A 258 25.07 -1.72 -6.16
CA GLY A 258 25.95 -0.58 -6.02
C GLY A 258 25.43 0.49 -5.04
N PRO A 259 26.12 1.62 -4.93
CA PRO A 259 25.74 2.72 -4.04
C PRO A 259 24.43 3.37 -4.51
N LEU A 260 23.58 3.71 -3.54
CA LEU A 260 22.32 4.40 -3.73
C LEU A 260 22.30 5.74 -3.00
N PHE A 261 21.81 6.74 -3.72
CA PHE A 261 21.57 8.10 -3.27
C PHE A 261 20.07 8.31 -3.22
N LEU A 262 19.59 8.63 -2.03
CA LEU A 262 18.19 8.76 -1.69
C LEU A 262 17.92 10.20 -1.25
N ARG A 263 16.67 10.65 -1.38
CA ARG A 263 16.25 11.90 -0.73
C ARG A 263 16.49 11.80 0.78
N ALA A 264 16.82 12.92 1.43
CA ALA A 264 17.00 12.96 2.89
C ALA A 264 15.85 12.28 3.65
N THR A 265 16.23 11.42 4.61
CA THR A 265 15.32 10.70 5.51
C THR A 265 15.90 10.66 6.92
N ASP A 266 15.05 10.40 7.91
CA ASP A 266 15.45 10.19 9.31
C ASP A 266 15.69 8.69 9.63
N ILE A 267 15.95 7.86 8.61
CA ILE A 267 16.20 6.43 8.81
C ILE A 267 17.61 6.24 9.37
N PRO A 268 17.82 5.59 10.53
CA PRO A 268 19.14 5.43 11.13
C PRO A 268 20.13 4.71 10.22
N VAL A 269 21.38 5.14 10.31
CA VAL A 269 22.53 4.39 9.78
C VAL A 269 22.53 2.97 10.32
N GLY A 270 22.80 2.01 9.44
CA GLY A 270 22.73 0.57 9.72
C GLY A 270 21.34 -0.05 9.51
N ALA A 271 20.30 0.75 9.28
CA ALA A 271 18.99 0.21 8.97
C ALA A 271 18.98 -0.47 7.60
N HIS A 272 18.46 -1.70 7.56
CA HIS A 272 18.16 -2.38 6.32
C HIS A 272 16.90 -1.78 5.70
N ILE A 273 17.01 -1.37 4.45
CA ILE A 273 15.96 -0.73 3.68
C ILE A 273 15.67 -1.44 2.36
N ARG A 274 14.49 -1.16 1.80
CA ARG A 274 14.11 -1.52 0.43
C ARG A 274 13.70 -0.25 -0.31
N ALA A 275 14.34 0.04 -1.43
CA ALA A 275 14.07 1.19 -2.27
C ALA A 275 13.25 0.77 -3.50
N PHE A 276 12.04 1.30 -3.66
CA PHE A 276 11.25 1.11 -4.87
C PHE A 276 11.67 2.09 -5.97
N VAL A 277 11.94 1.55 -7.16
CA VAL A 277 12.33 2.31 -8.35
C VAL A 277 11.30 2.02 -9.46
N PRO A 278 10.44 2.99 -9.83
CA PRO A 278 9.50 2.82 -10.93
C PRO A 278 10.22 2.57 -12.26
N THR A 279 9.72 1.67 -13.10
CA THR A 279 10.35 1.37 -14.41
C THR A 279 10.41 2.57 -15.34
N SER A 280 9.43 3.47 -15.21
CA SER A 280 9.36 4.73 -15.97
C SER A 280 10.43 5.75 -15.56
N GLU A 281 11.04 5.59 -14.38
CA GLU A 281 12.08 6.47 -13.85
C GLU A 281 13.50 5.97 -14.16
N VAL A 282 13.62 4.74 -14.69
CA VAL A 282 14.90 4.12 -15.05
C VAL A 282 15.24 4.43 -16.50
N MET A 283 16.29 5.21 -16.70
CA MET A 283 16.89 5.42 -18.03
C MET A 283 18.00 4.40 -18.27
N LEU A 284 18.11 3.95 -19.52
CA LEU A 284 19.17 3.06 -19.99
C LEU A 284 20.17 3.81 -20.85
N ALA A 285 21.45 3.57 -20.60
CA ALA A 285 22.56 4.01 -21.43
C ALA A 285 23.48 2.84 -21.76
N THR A 286 23.97 2.79 -22.99
CA THR A 286 24.91 1.75 -23.46
C THR A 286 26.37 2.14 -23.28
N VAL A 287 26.61 3.39 -22.90
CA VAL A 287 27.92 3.96 -22.57
C VAL A 287 27.77 4.73 -21.26
N ARG A 288 28.81 4.73 -20.42
CA ARG A 288 28.80 5.47 -19.16
C ARG A 288 28.56 6.96 -19.43
N PRO A 289 27.45 7.53 -18.95
CA PRO A 289 27.12 8.92 -19.21
C PRO A 289 27.87 9.85 -18.24
N GLU A 290 28.30 11.00 -18.76
CA GLU A 290 28.96 12.07 -18.02
C GLU A 290 28.12 13.34 -18.01
N GLY A 291 28.36 14.25 -17.05
CA GLY A 291 27.69 15.56 -17.00
C GLY A 291 26.18 15.53 -16.75
N ILE A 292 25.62 14.45 -16.20
CA ILE A 292 24.20 14.32 -15.89
C ILE A 292 23.90 14.59 -14.40
N SER A 293 22.70 15.07 -14.11
CA SER A 293 22.21 15.33 -12.75
C SER A 293 21.74 14.08 -11.99
N THR A 294 21.78 12.92 -12.65
CA THR A 294 21.38 11.65 -12.05
C THR A 294 22.51 11.09 -11.18
N LEU A 295 22.23 10.98 -9.88
CA LEU A 295 23.17 10.48 -8.87
C LEU A 295 23.22 8.96 -8.81
N ASN A 296 22.07 8.28 -8.89
CA ASN A 296 22.07 6.82 -8.91
C ASN A 296 22.49 6.31 -10.28
N ARG A 297 23.57 5.53 -10.28
CA ARG A 297 24.12 4.91 -11.46
C ARG A 297 24.46 3.48 -11.11
N LEU A 298 23.72 2.55 -11.70
CA LEU A 298 23.97 1.12 -11.53
C LEU A 298 24.51 0.56 -12.85
N GLU A 299 25.33 -0.48 -12.75
CA GLU A 299 25.84 -1.22 -13.90
C GLU A 299 25.22 -2.60 -13.89
N GLY A 300 24.86 -3.10 -15.08
CA GLY A 300 24.23 -4.40 -15.18
C GLY A 300 24.27 -4.96 -16.59
N ARG A 301 23.66 -6.13 -16.75
CA ARG A 301 23.52 -6.81 -18.04
C ARG A 301 22.06 -7.07 -18.34
N VAL A 302 21.66 -6.82 -19.58
CA VAL A 302 20.30 -7.13 -20.03
C VAL A 302 20.06 -8.63 -19.90
N GLU A 303 19.02 -9.01 -19.17
CA GLU A 303 18.65 -10.41 -18.96
C GLU A 303 17.54 -10.83 -19.93
N THR A 304 16.46 -10.04 -20.01
CA THR A 304 15.31 -10.33 -20.88
C THR A 304 14.74 -9.04 -21.48
N ILE A 305 14.21 -9.13 -22.70
CA ILE A 305 13.53 -8.02 -23.38
C ILE A 305 12.13 -8.47 -23.78
N ASN A 306 11.10 -7.78 -23.28
CA ASN A 306 9.70 -8.10 -23.58
C ASN A 306 8.98 -6.91 -24.18
N GLU A 307 8.26 -7.11 -25.28
CA GLU A 307 7.36 -6.08 -25.81
C GLU A 307 6.10 -5.99 -24.94
N ALA A 308 5.73 -4.78 -24.52
CA ALA A 308 4.53 -4.49 -23.74
C ALA A 308 3.75 -3.37 -24.42
N GLY A 309 2.91 -3.73 -25.40
CA GLY A 309 2.13 -2.77 -26.18
C GLY A 309 3.01 -1.84 -27.00
N SER A 310 3.04 -0.55 -26.65
CA SER A 310 3.89 0.47 -27.29
C SER A 310 5.26 0.64 -26.62
N ALA A 311 5.48 0.00 -25.48
CA ALA A 311 6.72 0.07 -24.71
C ALA A 311 7.51 -1.24 -24.83
N VAL A 312 8.80 -1.17 -24.47
CA VAL A 312 9.70 -2.31 -24.33
C VAL A 312 10.15 -2.36 -22.88
N MET A 313 9.87 -3.49 -22.24
CA MET A 313 10.31 -3.78 -20.88
C MET A 313 11.65 -4.50 -20.97
N VAL A 314 12.67 -3.93 -20.35
CA VAL A 314 14.00 -4.50 -20.28
C VAL A 314 14.25 -4.88 -18.83
N ALA A 315 14.57 -6.16 -18.59
CA ALA A 315 15.06 -6.61 -17.29
C ALA A 315 16.59 -6.64 -17.32
N ILE A 316 17.20 -6.12 -16.27
CA ILE A 316 18.65 -5.96 -16.14
C ILE A 316 19.10 -6.59 -14.82
N ASP A 317 20.06 -7.50 -14.90
CA ASP A 317 20.75 -8.03 -13.73
C ASP A 317 21.85 -7.06 -13.30
N CYS A 318 21.72 -6.50 -12.10
CA CYS A 318 22.67 -5.62 -11.45
C CYS A 318 23.29 -6.38 -10.27
N ASN A 319 24.23 -7.28 -10.55
CA ASN A 319 24.94 -8.07 -9.54
C ASN A 319 24.00 -8.91 -8.63
N GLY A 320 23.03 -9.58 -9.25
CA GLY A 320 22.03 -10.43 -8.58
C GLY A 320 20.76 -9.69 -8.15
N GLU A 321 20.71 -8.37 -8.28
CA GLU A 321 19.49 -7.56 -8.10
C GLU A 321 18.87 -7.25 -9.46
N ARG A 322 17.59 -7.60 -9.64
CA ARG A 322 16.90 -7.43 -10.92
C ARG A 322 16.22 -6.07 -11.00
N VAL A 323 16.66 -5.22 -11.93
CA VAL A 323 16.08 -3.90 -12.19
C VAL A 323 15.34 -3.90 -13.52
N LEU A 324 14.15 -3.33 -13.55
CA LEU A 324 13.29 -3.22 -14.72
C LEU A 324 13.33 -1.77 -15.23
N ALA A 325 13.44 -1.62 -16.55
CA ALA A 325 13.34 -0.34 -17.24
C ALA A 325 12.27 -0.41 -18.32
N GLU A 326 11.42 0.61 -18.39
CA GLU A 326 10.45 0.78 -19.46
C GLU A 326 10.97 1.82 -20.44
N ILE A 327 11.26 1.40 -21.68
CA ILE A 327 11.75 2.30 -22.73
C ILE A 327 10.85 2.23 -23.96
N THR A 328 10.89 3.27 -24.80
CA THR A 328 10.16 3.23 -26.07
C THR A 328 10.79 2.23 -27.03
N ARG A 329 9.99 1.65 -27.94
CA ARG A 329 10.51 0.79 -29.02
C ARG A 329 11.62 1.50 -29.83
N ARG A 330 11.47 2.81 -30.09
CA ARG A 330 12.49 3.63 -30.76
C ARG A 330 13.81 3.66 -29.98
N SER A 331 13.76 3.84 -28.67
CA SER A 331 14.95 3.82 -27.81
C SER A 331 15.62 2.46 -27.83
N ALA A 332 14.85 1.37 -27.70
CA ALA A 332 15.38 0.01 -27.76
C ALA A 332 16.12 -0.27 -29.08
N THR A 333 15.51 0.09 -30.22
CA THR A 333 16.14 -0.04 -31.55
C THR A 333 17.36 0.86 -31.70
N SER A 334 17.27 2.12 -31.28
CA SER A 334 18.37 3.09 -31.43
C SER A 334 19.60 2.74 -30.58
N LEU A 335 19.39 2.14 -29.41
CA LEU A 335 20.46 1.69 -28.52
C LEU A 335 20.99 0.30 -28.91
N GLY A 336 20.28 -0.43 -29.79
CA GLY A 336 20.64 -1.80 -30.16
C GLY A 336 20.58 -2.77 -28.98
N VAL A 337 19.60 -2.58 -28.09
CA VAL A 337 19.48 -3.38 -26.85
C VAL A 337 19.26 -4.85 -27.20
N VAL A 338 20.15 -5.71 -26.70
CA VAL A 338 20.07 -7.18 -26.84
C VAL A 338 20.37 -7.86 -25.51
N GLU A 339 19.89 -9.09 -25.33
CA GLU A 339 20.21 -9.88 -24.14
C GLU A 339 21.72 -10.09 -23.99
N GLY A 340 22.20 -10.04 -22.74
CA GLY A 340 23.62 -10.10 -22.36
C GLY A 340 24.39 -8.78 -22.48
N MET A 341 23.81 -7.75 -23.11
CA MET A 341 24.45 -6.47 -23.33
C MET A 341 24.77 -5.76 -22.00
N PRO A 342 26.00 -5.26 -21.78
CA PRO A 342 26.30 -4.41 -20.63
C PRO A 342 25.64 -3.05 -20.81
N VAL A 343 25.00 -2.55 -19.76
CA VAL A 343 24.26 -1.29 -19.75
C VAL A 343 24.45 -0.56 -18.42
N HIS A 344 24.24 0.75 -18.46
CA HIS A 344 24.19 1.62 -17.29
C HIS A 344 22.74 2.06 -17.06
N LEU A 345 22.28 1.94 -15.81
CA LEU A 345 20.97 2.37 -15.38
C LEU A 345 21.09 3.67 -14.61
N LEU A 346 20.17 4.59 -14.86
CA LEU A 346 20.18 5.93 -14.28
C LEU A 346 18.79 6.27 -13.76
N PHE A 347 18.68 6.69 -12.51
CA PHE A 347 17.44 7.23 -11.94
C PHE A 347 17.74 8.26 -10.86
N LYS A 348 16.90 9.29 -10.73
CA LYS A 348 17.20 10.41 -9.82
C LYS A 348 17.06 9.98 -8.37
N ALA A 349 17.86 10.58 -7.48
CA ALA A 349 17.68 10.39 -6.03
C ALA A 349 16.28 10.81 -5.56
N VAL A 350 15.70 11.83 -6.21
CA VAL A 350 14.32 12.26 -5.94
C VAL A 350 13.26 11.28 -6.43
N SER A 351 13.60 10.39 -7.37
CA SER A 351 12.69 9.33 -7.84
C SER A 351 12.58 8.19 -6.81
N ILE A 352 13.57 8.04 -5.92
CA ILE A 352 13.44 7.22 -4.71
C ILE A 352 13.05 8.14 -3.55
N ALA A 353 11.76 8.42 -3.44
CA ALA A 353 11.22 9.19 -2.34
C ALA A 353 11.53 8.50 -0.99
N ALA A 354 11.57 9.27 0.10
CA ALA A 354 11.64 8.73 1.47
C ALA A 354 10.57 7.65 1.72
N GLU A 355 9.46 7.80 1.01
CA GLU A 355 8.23 7.03 1.00
C GLU A 355 8.34 5.75 0.17
N GLY A 356 9.34 5.69 -0.70
CA GLY A 356 9.78 4.52 -1.44
C GLY A 356 10.81 3.68 -0.67
N ILE A 357 11.19 4.08 0.55
CA ILE A 357 12.23 3.45 1.37
C ILE A 357 11.58 2.75 2.58
N TYR A 358 11.73 1.42 2.66
CA TYR A 358 11.04 0.60 3.65
C TYR A 358 12.01 -0.10 4.58
N ARG A 359 11.82 -0.02 5.90
CA ARG A 359 12.63 -0.81 6.83
C ARG A 359 12.27 -2.30 6.74
N THR A 360 13.28 -3.14 6.63
CA THR A 360 13.17 -4.57 6.90
C THR A 360 13.34 -4.79 8.39
N ALA A 361 12.43 -5.58 8.99
CA ALA A 361 12.45 -5.94 10.40
C ALA A 361 13.66 -6.80 10.76
#